data_AF-A0A6N9UT75-F1
#
_entry.id   AF-A0A6N9UT75-F1
#
_cell.length_a   1.000
_cell.length_b   1.000
_cell.length_c   1.000
_cell.angle_alpha   90.00
_cell.angle_beta   90.00
_cell.angle_gamma   90.00
#
_symmetry.space_group_name_H-M   'P 1'
#
loop_
_entity.id
_entity.type
_entity.pdbx_description
1 polymer ?
#
loop_
_entity_poly.entity_id
_entity_poly.type
_entity_poly.pdbx_seq_one_letter_code
_entity_poly.pdbx_strand_id
1 'polypeptide(L)' 'RGRGVSRYAFLRHRAANSRLLRAVTGGTLPAGCASAVVLDRAAADTLRRIAFTG' A
#
# COMPACT_ATOMS: atom_id res chain seq x y z
N ARG A 1 -13.53 -15.53 3.11
CA ARG A 1 -13.97 -16.31 1.93
C ARG A 1 -12.91 -17.32 1.48
N GLY A 2 -12.46 -18.23 2.36
CA GLY A 2 -11.66 -19.46 2.17
C GLY A 2 -10.74 -19.74 0.96
N ARG A 3 -10.41 -18.79 0.08
CA ARG A 3 -9.60 -19.02 -1.11
C ARG A 3 -8.16 -18.59 -0.84
N GLY A 4 -7.24 -19.55 -0.94
CA GLY A 4 -5.81 -19.31 -0.94
C GLY A 4 -5.32 -18.92 -2.33
N VAL A 5 -4.29 -18.08 -2.37
CA VAL A 5 -3.50 -17.85 -3.59
C VAL A 5 -2.35 -18.85 -3.63
N SER A 6 -1.83 -19.15 -4.81
CA SER A 6 -0.62 -20.00 -4.90
C SER A 6 0.55 -19.34 -4.16
N ARG A 7 1.51 -20.16 -3.72
CA ARG A 7 2.75 -19.67 -3.08
C ARG A 7 3.43 -18.60 -3.94
N TYR A 8 3.50 -18.84 -5.25
CA TYR A 8 4.12 -17.90 -6.18
C TYR A 8 3.35 -16.58 -6.28
N ALA A 9 2.01 -16.63 -6.36
CA ALA A 9 1.19 -15.43 -6.40
C ALA A 9 1.36 -14.60 -5.11
N PHE A 10 1.43 -15.24 -3.94
CA PHE A 10 1.68 -14.56 -2.67
C PHE A 10 3.08 -13.93 -2.61
N LEU A 11 4.12 -14.66 -3.05
CA LEU A 11 5.49 -14.14 -3.09
C LEU A 11 5.62 -12.95 -4.06
N ARG A 12 5.01 -13.05 -5.25
CA ARG A 12 4.96 -11.95 -6.23
C ARG A 12 4.29 -10.72 -5.61
N HIS A 13 3.16 -10.91 -4.94
CA HIS A 13 2.46 -9.83 -4.25
C HIS A 13 3.34 -9.18 -3.17
N ARG A 14 3.97 -9.98 -2.30
CA ARG A 14 4.88 -9.45 -1.26
C ARG A 14 6.04 -8.67 -1.86
N ALA A 15 6.66 -9.16 -2.93
CA ALA A 15 7.76 -8.46 -3.59
C ALA A 15 7.31 -7.13 -4.20
N ALA A 16 6.13 -7.09 -4.83
CA ALA A 16 5.55 -5.85 -5.35
C ALA A 16 5.26 -4.86 -4.23
N ASN A 17 4.66 -5.31 -3.12
CA ASN A 17 4.35 -4.47 -1.98
C ASN A 17 5.62 -3.89 -1.31
N SER A 18 6.68 -4.70 -1.16
CA SER A 18 7.96 -4.21 -0.63
C SER A 18 8.60 -3.13 -1.50
N ARG A 19 8.50 -3.25 -2.83
CA ARG A 19 8.99 -2.22 -3.76
C ARG A 19 8.17 -0.94 -3.66
N LEU A 20 6.85 -1.08 -3.60
CA LEU A 20 5.94 0.06 -3.44
C LEU A 20 6.24 0.82 -2.15
N LEU A 21 6.36 0.12 -1.02
CA LEU A 21 6.68 0.75 0.26
C LEU A 21 8.01 1.50 0.20
N ARG A 22 9.08 0.88 -0.31
CA ARG A 22 10.39 1.54 -0.44
C ARG A 22 10.32 2.80 -1.30
N ALA A 23 9.60 2.75 -2.43
CA ALA A 23 9.46 3.90 -3.32
C ALA A 23 8.73 5.06 -2.61
N VAL A 24 7.58 4.78 -2.00
CA VAL A 24 6.77 5.81 -1.33
C VAL A 24 7.49 6.39 -0.11
N THR A 25 8.13 5.56 0.72
CA THR A 25 8.91 6.06 1.87
C THR A 25 10.16 6.83 1.44
N GLY A 26 10.65 6.61 0.22
CA GLY A 26 11.75 7.37 -0.38
C GLY A 26 11.30 8.64 -1.11
N GLY A 27 10.01 8.97 -1.11
CA GLY A 27 9.46 10.17 -1.76
C GLY A 27 9.04 9.98 -3.23
N THR A 28 9.11 8.77 -3.78
CA THR A 28 8.69 8.48 -5.15
C THR A 28 7.24 8.01 -5.18
N LEU A 29 6.37 8.78 -5.84
CA LEU A 29 4.97 8.39 -6.04
C LEU A 29 4.80 7.44 -7.23
N PRO A 30 3.88 6.46 -7.16
CA PRO A 30 3.50 5.67 -8.32
C PRO A 30 2.91 6.54 -9.43
N ALA A 31 3.07 6.12 -10.68
CA ALA A 31 2.51 6.82 -11.83
C ALA A 31 0.99 7.00 -11.68
N GLY A 32 0.52 8.23 -11.86
CA GLY A 32 -0.90 8.60 -11.73
C GLY A 32 -1.36 8.87 -10.29
N CYS A 33 -0.49 8.73 -9.27
CA CYS A 33 -0.82 9.09 -7.90
C CYS A 33 -0.44 10.55 -7.60
N ALA A 34 -1.42 11.36 -7.18
CA ALA A 34 -1.18 12.72 -6.73
C ALA A 34 -0.60 12.80 -5.30
N SER A 35 -0.87 11.79 -4.48
CA SER A 35 -0.33 11.68 -3.11
C SER A 35 -0.26 10.21 -2.68
N ALA A 36 0.59 9.91 -1.70
CA ALA A 36 0.62 8.64 -1.01
C ALA A 36 0.99 8.86 0.47
N VAL A 37 0.30 8.17 1.37
CA VAL A 37 0.55 8.22 2.81
C VAL A 37 0.79 6.81 3.31
N VAL A 38 1.88 6.60 4.05
CA VAL A 38 2.18 5.34 4.73
C VAL A 38 1.72 5.47 6.17
N LEU A 39 0.81 4.58 6.58
CA LEU A 39 0.32 4.49 7.94
C LEU A 39 0.86 3.22 8.57
N ASP A 40 1.26 3.32 9.83
CA ASP A 40 1.43 2.12 10.64
C ASP A 40 0.08 1.47 10.94
N ARG A 41 0.13 0.31 11.61
CA ARG A 41 -1.08 -0.45 11.89
C ARG A 41 -2.05 0.29 12.80
N ALA A 42 -1.55 0.94 13.84
CA ALA A 42 -2.39 1.63 14.82
C ALA A 42 -3.11 2.83 14.18
N ALA A 43 -2.38 3.63 13.40
CA ALA A 43 -2.94 4.75 12.65
C ALA A 43 -3.99 4.26 11.64
N ALA A 44 -3.70 3.20 10.88
CA ALA A 44 -4.64 2.62 9.93
C ALA A 44 -5.93 2.10 10.60
N ASP A 45 -5.83 1.49 11.78
CA ASP A 45 -6.99 0.99 12.52
C ASP A 45 -7.91 2.11 13.01
N THR A 46 -7.36 3.31 13.23
CA THR A 46 -8.15 4.50 13.63
C THR A 46 -8.63 5.35 12.45
N LEU A 47 -8.19 5.08 11.21
CA LEU A 47 -8.54 5.88 10.04
C LEU A 47 -10.03 5.71 9.69
N ARG A 48 -10.79 6.81 9.79
CA ARG A 48 -12.25 6.82 9.51
C ARG A 48 -12.66 7.58 8.25
N ARG A 49 -11.84 8.50 7.77
CA ARG A 49 -12.16 9.36 6.63
C ARG A 49 -10.92 9.73 5.85
N ILE A 50 -11.07 9.76 4.53
CA ILE A 50 -10.10 10.32 3.58
C ILE A 50 -10.85 11.38 2.79
N ALA A 51 -10.29 12.59 2.71
CA ALA A 51 -10.87 13.68 1.94
C ALA A 51 -9.80 14.25 1.01
N PHE A 52 -10.21 14.62 -0.20
CA PHE A 52 -9.37 15.26 -1.20
C PHE A 52 -9.95 16.65 -1.46
N THR A 53 -9.18 17.69 -1.18
CA THR A 53 -9.51 19.07 -1.55
C THR A 53 -8.74 19.35 -2.82
N GLY A 54 -9.46 19.42 -3.95
CA GLY A 54 -8.88 19.76 -5.25
C GLY A 54 -8.22 21.13 -5.26
#